data_AF-A0A0C2XDR8-F1
#
_entry.id   AF-A0A0C2XDR8-F1
#
_cell.length_a   1.000
_cell.length_b   1.000
_cell.length_c   1.000
_cell.angle_alpha   90.00
_cell.angle_beta   90.00
_cell.angle_gamma   90.00
#
_symmetry.space_group_name_H-M   'P 1'
#
loop_
_entity.id
_entity.type
_entity.pdbx_description
1 polymer ?
#
loop_
_entity_poly.entity_id
_entity_poly.type
_entity_poly.pdbx_seq_one_letter_code
_entity_poly.pdbx_strand_id
1 'polypeptide(L)'
;MIREVARQGLLPHPKFFASTRPFGTPIGPAALKCAVSFLVILAVPAKDAFNFVLDLESYPRLVFRVAMCTGVWGLRRRRAETGLAPSEFEAKNIYILLYLFACLLLILMPWVPPEPGQGDVSFWYATYCVAGIAILAVRHR
;
A
#
# COMPACT_ATOMS: atom_id res chain seq x y z
N MET A 1 -11.69 5.61 -0.49
CA MET A 1 -11.05 4.31 -0.25
C MET A 1 -11.46 3.70 1.09
N ILE A 2 -11.01 4.20 2.26
CA ILE A 2 -11.33 3.58 3.58
C ILE A 2 -12.84 3.39 3.80
N ARG A 3 -13.67 4.38 3.41
CA ARG A 3 -15.14 4.28 3.47
C ARG A 3 -15.72 3.14 2.61
N GLU A 4 -15.13 2.89 1.44
CA GLU A 4 -15.60 1.84 0.53
C GLU A 4 -15.20 0.46 1.06
N VAL A 5 -13.98 0.35 1.60
CA VAL A 5 -13.52 -0.84 2.33
C VAL A 5 -14.41 -1.12 3.55
N ALA A 6 -14.81 -0.07 4.29
CA ALA A 6 -15.78 -0.18 5.37
C ALA A 6 -17.15 -0.67 4.88
N ARG A 7 -17.62 -0.19 3.72
CA ARG A 7 -18.87 -0.61 3.10
C ARG A 7 -18.86 -2.09 2.71
N GLN A 8 -17.70 -2.62 2.35
CA GLN A 8 -17.48 -4.05 2.07
C GLN A 8 -17.38 -4.90 3.35
N GLY A 9 -17.47 -4.32 4.55
CA GLY A 9 -17.43 -5.04 5.82
C GLY A 9 -16.02 -5.48 6.25
N LEU A 10 -14.97 -4.95 5.61
CA LEU A 10 -13.58 -5.37 5.84
C LEU A 10 -12.89 -4.69 7.03
N LEU A 11 -13.55 -3.72 7.69
CA LEU A 11 -13.00 -3.00 8.85
C LEU A 11 -13.78 -3.33 10.13
N PRO A 12 -13.12 -3.33 11.31
CA PRO A 12 -13.82 -3.38 12.59
C PRO A 12 -14.72 -2.14 12.73
N HIS A 13 -15.95 -2.33 13.23
CA HIS A 13 -16.97 -1.28 13.33
C HIS A 13 -17.26 -0.56 11.99
N PRO A 14 -17.64 -1.28 10.91
CA PRO A 14 -17.76 -0.72 9.56
C PRO A 14 -18.79 0.41 9.46
N LYS A 15 -19.85 0.37 10.29
CA LYS A 15 -20.88 1.41 10.36
C LYS A 15 -20.31 2.78 10.72
N PHE A 16 -19.30 2.83 11.59
CA PHE A 16 -18.63 4.07 11.97
C PHE A 16 -17.80 4.63 10.81
N PHE A 17 -16.95 3.79 10.20
CA PHE A 17 -16.07 4.21 9.10
C PHE A 17 -16.80 4.47 7.78
N ALA A 18 -17.98 3.89 7.57
CA ALA A 18 -18.81 4.12 6.40
C ALA A 18 -19.68 5.40 6.48
N SER A 19 -19.87 5.95 7.70
CA SER A 19 -20.76 7.07 7.97
C SER A 19 -20.22 8.39 7.42
N THR A 20 -21.13 9.24 6.95
CA THR A 20 -20.86 10.61 6.47
C THR A 20 -21.69 11.66 7.21
N ARG A 21 -22.35 11.30 8.31
CA ARG A 21 -23.14 12.24 9.11
C ARG A 21 -22.25 12.99 10.12
N PRO A 22 -22.53 14.29 10.41
CA PRO A 22 -23.61 15.13 9.89
C PRO A 22 -23.24 15.98 8.65
N PHE A 23 -21.96 16.26 8.40
CA PHE A 23 -21.50 17.24 7.40
C PHE A 23 -21.25 16.68 5.99
N GLY A 24 -21.74 15.48 5.67
CA GLY A 24 -21.51 14.82 4.37
C GLY A 24 -20.08 14.32 4.16
N THR A 25 -19.17 14.57 5.09
CA THR A 25 -17.77 14.15 5.05
C THR A 25 -17.55 12.87 5.86
N PRO A 26 -16.69 11.94 5.40
CA PRO A 26 -16.37 10.74 6.15
C PRO A 26 -15.40 11.06 7.30
N ILE A 27 -15.94 11.56 8.42
CA ILE A 27 -15.18 12.01 9.59
C ILE A 27 -14.35 10.87 10.19
N GLY A 28 -14.91 9.66 10.28
CA GLY A 28 -14.19 8.50 10.84
C GLY A 28 -12.87 8.20 10.10
N PRO A 29 -12.90 7.96 8.78
CA PRO A 29 -11.69 7.79 7.98
C PRO A 29 -10.72 8.97 8.01
N ALA A 30 -11.24 10.22 8.02
CA ALA A 30 -10.40 11.41 8.10
C ALA A 30 -9.68 11.50 9.45
N ALA A 31 -10.40 11.31 10.56
CA ALA A 31 -9.87 11.31 11.91
C ALA A 31 -8.83 10.19 12.10
N LEU A 32 -9.08 8.98 11.56
CA LEU A 32 -8.11 7.90 11.61
C LEU A 32 -6.80 8.28 10.90
N LYS A 33 -6.89 8.86 9.70
CA LYS A 33 -5.70 9.34 8.98
C LYS A 33 -4.95 10.40 9.79
N CYS A 34 -5.66 11.40 10.30
CA CYS A 34 -5.05 12.45 11.12
C CYS A 34 -4.41 11.87 12.37
N ALA A 35 -5.08 10.98 13.09
CA ALA A 35 -4.56 10.35 14.31
C ALA A 35 -3.28 9.56 14.04
N VAL A 36 -3.25 8.74 12.97
CA VAL A 36 -2.04 8.02 12.57
C VAL A 36 -0.92 8.99 12.21
N SER A 37 -1.21 10.05 11.46
CA SER A 37 -0.21 11.08 11.12
C SER A 37 0.34 11.77 12.38
N PHE A 38 -0.50 12.16 13.33
CA PHE A 38 -0.06 12.75 14.61
C PHE A 38 0.77 11.77 15.43
N LEU A 39 0.36 10.50 15.52
CA LEU A 39 1.12 9.48 16.24
C LEU A 39 2.52 9.30 15.69
N VAL A 40 2.69 9.27 14.36
CA VAL A 40 4.02 9.12 13.76
C VAL A 40 4.88 10.37 13.95
N ILE A 41 4.30 11.58 13.84
CA ILE A 41 5.02 12.83 14.12
C ILE A 41 5.55 12.88 15.56
N LEU A 42 4.78 12.35 16.51
CA LEU A 42 5.20 12.31 17.92
C LEU A 42 6.19 11.17 18.23
N ALA A 43 6.10 10.05 17.51
CA ALA A 43 6.91 8.86 17.77
C ALA A 43 8.29 8.89 17.09
N VAL A 44 8.42 9.57 15.95
CA VAL A 44 9.64 9.61 15.14
C VAL A 44 10.33 10.96 15.30
N PRO A 45 11.68 11.04 15.36
CA PRO A 45 12.39 12.31 15.39
C PRO A 45 11.91 13.25 14.28
N ALA A 46 11.65 14.53 14.60
CA ALA A 46 11.03 15.47 13.67
C ALA A 46 11.75 15.60 12.33
N LYS A 47 13.08 15.45 12.33
CA LYS A 47 13.92 15.48 11.12
C LYS A 47 13.69 14.29 10.18
N ASP A 48 13.27 13.13 10.71
CA ASP A 48 13.12 11.87 9.96
C ASP A 48 11.64 11.53 9.69
N ALA A 49 10.71 12.16 10.40
CA ALA A 49 9.29 11.80 10.39
C ALA A 49 8.65 11.86 8.99
N PHE A 50 8.98 12.88 8.20
CA PHE A 50 8.42 13.04 6.86
C PHE A 50 8.85 11.90 5.92
N ASN A 51 10.17 11.66 5.84
CA ASN A 51 10.75 10.59 5.01
C ASN A 51 10.21 9.22 5.43
N PHE A 52 10.22 8.95 6.73
CA PHE A 52 9.71 7.69 7.26
C PHE A 52 8.23 7.43 6.93
N VAL A 53 7.36 8.44 7.04
CA VAL A 53 5.93 8.30 6.70
C VAL A 53 5.75 7.99 5.22
N LEU A 54 6.48 8.70 4.35
CA LEU A 54 6.42 8.48 2.90
C LEU A 54 6.88 7.09 2.51
N ASP A 55 7.97 6.62 3.10
CA ASP A 55 8.53 5.29 2.84
C ASP A 55 7.61 4.18 3.37
N LEU A 56 7.07 4.37 4.58
CA LEU A 56 6.11 3.45 5.19
C LEU A 56 4.80 3.37 4.40
N GLU A 57 4.33 4.45 3.79
CA GLU A 57 3.16 4.43 2.90
C GLU A 57 3.47 3.76 1.56
N SER A 58 4.64 4.05 1.00
CA SER A 58 5.04 3.61 -0.34
C SER A 58 5.32 2.12 -0.41
N TYR A 59 5.89 1.54 0.64
CA TYR A 59 6.31 0.13 0.63
C TYR A 59 5.12 -0.85 0.50
N PRO A 60 4.04 -0.79 1.31
CA PRO A 60 2.86 -1.64 1.11
C PRO A 60 2.20 -1.41 -0.24
N ARG A 61 2.19 -0.15 -0.73
CA ARG A 61 1.63 0.19 -2.04
C ARG A 61 2.36 -0.51 -3.17
N LEU A 62 3.68 -0.68 -3.08
CA LEU A 62 4.46 -1.43 -4.05
C LEU A 62 4.08 -2.91 -4.07
N VAL A 63 3.88 -3.53 -2.91
CA VAL A 63 3.42 -4.93 -2.82
C VAL A 63 2.08 -5.10 -3.54
N PHE A 64 1.13 -4.17 -3.34
CA PHE A 64 -0.14 -4.19 -4.08
C PHE A 64 0.04 -3.97 -5.58
N ARG A 65 0.98 -3.11 -6.02
CA ARG A 65 1.29 -2.93 -7.45
C ARG A 65 1.81 -4.22 -8.08
N VAL A 66 2.71 -4.93 -7.42
CA VAL A 66 3.19 -6.25 -7.85
C VAL A 66 2.02 -7.24 -7.95
N ALA A 67 1.18 -7.32 -6.91
CA ALA A 67 0.01 -8.20 -6.90
C ALA A 67 -0.98 -7.87 -8.04
N MET A 68 -1.20 -6.58 -8.32
CA MET A 68 -2.04 -6.14 -9.46
C MET A 68 -1.44 -6.59 -10.79
N CYS A 69 -0.15 -6.36 -11.03
CA CYS A 69 0.52 -6.79 -12.25
C CYS A 69 0.40 -8.31 -12.45
N THR A 70 0.73 -9.09 -11.42
CA THR A 70 0.60 -10.56 -11.47
C THR A 70 -0.85 -10.99 -11.67
N GLY A 71 -1.80 -10.28 -11.06
CA GLY A 71 -3.23 -10.52 -11.17
C GLY A 71 -3.78 -10.35 -12.59
N VAL A 72 -3.18 -9.50 -13.42
CA VAL A 72 -3.61 -9.31 -14.82
C VAL A 72 -3.49 -10.62 -15.62
N TRP A 73 -2.40 -11.38 -15.46
CA TRP A 73 -2.26 -12.67 -16.15
C TRP A 73 -3.28 -13.70 -15.65
N GLY A 74 -3.55 -13.72 -14.33
CA GLY A 74 -4.60 -14.53 -13.74
C GLY A 74 -5.98 -14.20 -14.33
N LEU A 75 -6.30 -12.91 -14.46
CA LEU A 75 -7.54 -12.44 -15.05
C LEU A 75 -7.68 -12.82 -16.52
N ARG A 76 -6.60 -12.67 -17.32
CA ARG A 76 -6.60 -13.09 -18.73
C ARG A 76 -6.85 -14.58 -18.89
N ARG A 77 -6.19 -15.39 -18.07
CA ARG A 77 -6.39 -16.84 -18.06
C ARG A 77 -7.84 -17.21 -17.74
N ARG A 78 -8.41 -16.66 -16.67
CA ARG A 78 -9.82 -16.89 -16.30
C ARG A 78 -10.79 -16.47 -17.39
N ARG A 79 -10.54 -15.33 -18.03
CA ARG A 79 -11.39 -14.82 -19.11
C ARG A 79 -11.37 -15.73 -20.34
N ALA A 80 -10.20 -16.25 -20.71
CA ALA A 80 -10.05 -17.22 -21.77
C ALA A 80 -10.74 -18.56 -21.45
N GLU A 81 -10.63 -19.03 -20.19
CA GLU A 81 -11.31 -20.24 -19.71
C GLU A 81 -12.85 -20.11 -19.79
N THR A 82 -13.41 -18.91 -19.57
CA THR A 82 -14.85 -18.64 -19.66
C THR A 82 -15.33 -18.35 -21.10
N GLY A 83 -14.44 -18.36 -22.10
CA GLY A 83 -14.79 -18.08 -23.49
C GLY A 83 -15.18 -16.61 -23.77
N LEU A 84 -14.87 -15.69 -22.85
CA LEU A 84 -15.10 -14.27 -23.03
C LEU A 84 -14.04 -13.69 -23.98
N ALA A 85 -14.47 -12.86 -24.93
CA ALA A 85 -13.55 -12.14 -25.83
C ALA A 85 -12.52 -11.31 -25.01
N PRO A 86 -11.29 -11.07 -25.51
CA PRO A 86 -10.30 -10.23 -24.84
C PRO A 86 -10.82 -8.84 -24.48
N SER A 87 -10.15 -8.16 -23.54
CA SER A 87 -10.52 -6.80 -23.16
C SER A 87 -10.28 -5.83 -24.31
N GLU A 88 -11.20 -4.88 -24.54
CA GLU A 88 -10.97 -3.78 -25.49
C GLU A 88 -9.72 -2.96 -25.12
N PHE A 89 -9.46 -2.84 -23.82
CA PHE A 89 -8.25 -2.23 -23.27
C PHE A 89 -7.35 -3.33 -22.69
N GLU A 90 -6.42 -3.83 -23.50
CA GLU A 90 -5.41 -4.81 -23.10
C GLU A 90 -4.01 -4.19 -23.07
N ALA A 91 -3.37 -4.22 -21.90
CA ALA A 91 -1.97 -3.81 -21.78
C ALA A 91 -1.04 -4.88 -22.39
N LYS A 92 -0.09 -4.50 -23.25
CA LYS A 92 0.86 -5.50 -23.79
C LYS A 92 1.72 -6.08 -22.67
N ASN A 93 2.00 -7.39 -22.75
CA ASN A 93 2.80 -8.11 -21.74
C ASN A 93 4.16 -7.48 -21.49
N ILE A 94 4.79 -6.91 -22.52
CA ILE A 94 6.10 -6.25 -22.40
C ILE A 94 6.07 -5.08 -21.40
N TYR A 95 5.02 -4.25 -21.41
CA TYR A 95 4.91 -3.11 -20.50
C TYR A 95 4.61 -3.56 -19.07
N ILE A 96 3.80 -4.61 -18.91
CA ILE A 96 3.50 -5.18 -17.60
C ILE A 96 4.76 -5.80 -17.00
N LEU A 97 5.55 -6.53 -17.79
CA LEU A 97 6.81 -7.13 -17.35
C LEU A 97 7.82 -6.06 -16.94
N LEU A 98 8.00 -5.00 -17.73
CA LEU A 98 8.91 -3.91 -17.39
C LEU A 98 8.49 -3.21 -16.09
N TYR A 99 7.20 -2.91 -15.93
CA TYR A 99 6.68 -2.27 -14.72
C TYR A 99 6.76 -3.20 -13.50
N LEU A 100 6.47 -4.49 -13.67
CA LEU A 100 6.64 -5.51 -12.63
C LEU A 100 8.09 -5.59 -12.18
N PHE A 101 9.04 -5.61 -13.12
CA PHE A 101 10.46 -5.63 -12.83
C PHE A 101 10.89 -4.38 -12.04
N ALA A 102 10.44 -3.19 -12.45
CA ALA A 102 10.70 -1.96 -11.72
C ALA A 102 10.13 -1.99 -10.29
N CYS A 103 8.90 -2.49 -10.10
CA CYS A 103 8.31 -2.64 -8.77
C CYS A 103 9.10 -3.65 -7.90
N LEU A 104 9.55 -4.76 -8.47
CA LEU A 104 10.36 -5.74 -7.76
C LEU A 104 11.70 -5.16 -7.32
N LEU A 105 12.39 -4.43 -8.21
CA LEU A 105 13.62 -3.74 -7.86
C LEU A 105 13.42 -2.76 -6.70
N LEU A 106 12.34 -1.99 -6.71
CA LEU A 106 12.05 -1.04 -5.63
C LEU A 106 11.64 -1.70 -4.31
N ILE A 107 11.12 -2.94 -4.32
CA ILE A 107 10.90 -3.72 -3.10
C ILE A 107 12.22 -4.28 -2.57
N LEU A 108 13.12 -4.71 -3.47
CA LEU A 108 14.36 -5.40 -3.11
C LEU A 108 15.50 -4.44 -2.73
N MET A 109 15.64 -3.31 -3.42
CA MET A 109 16.73 -2.35 -3.20
C MET A 109 16.83 -1.85 -1.75
N PRO A 110 15.72 -1.50 -1.07
CA PRO A 110 15.75 -1.09 0.34
C PRO A 110 16.34 -2.09 1.33
N TRP A 111 16.48 -3.36 0.97
CA TRP A 111 17.09 -4.37 1.83
C TRP A 111 18.62 -4.35 1.75
N VAL A 112 19.17 -3.81 0.67
CA VAL A 112 20.61 -3.66 0.49
C VAL A 112 21.06 -2.42 1.27
N PRO A 113 22.09 -2.55 2.14
CA PRO A 113 22.57 -1.42 2.91
C PRO A 113 23.10 -0.32 1.98
N PRO A 114 22.71 0.95 2.17
CA PRO A 114 23.32 2.06 1.44
C PRO A 114 24.77 2.23 1.90
N GLU A 115 25.68 2.70 1.03
CA GLU A 115 27.01 3.17 1.45
C GLU A 115 26.90 4.68 1.75
N PRO A 116 27.30 5.22 2.92
CA PRO A 116 28.14 4.68 4.00
C PRO A 116 27.39 4.07 5.21
N GLY A 117 26.24 3.42 4.99
CA GLY A 117 25.47 2.68 6.01
C GLY A 117 24.30 3.45 6.63
N GLN A 118 24.15 4.73 6.29
CA GLN A 118 23.04 5.59 6.74
C GLN A 118 22.05 5.77 5.59
N GLY A 119 20.77 5.55 5.88
CA GLY A 119 19.67 5.80 4.96
C GLY A 119 19.26 7.28 4.97
N ASP A 120 18.01 7.52 4.58
CA ASP A 120 17.32 8.81 4.63
C ASP A 120 16.74 9.15 6.03
N VAL A 121 16.87 8.21 6.97
CA VAL A 121 16.47 8.32 8.37
C VAL A 121 17.66 8.04 9.29
N SER A 122 17.68 8.65 10.48
CA SER A 122 18.79 8.50 11.43
C SER A 122 18.82 7.18 12.22
N PHE A 123 17.82 6.32 12.03
CA PHE A 123 17.74 4.96 12.58
C PHE A 123 17.95 3.93 11.47
N TRP A 124 17.73 2.65 11.78
CA TRP A 124 17.96 1.57 10.81
C TRP A 124 17.16 1.77 9.51
N TYR A 125 17.86 1.86 8.38
CA TYR A 125 17.31 2.25 7.07
C TYR A 125 16.13 1.37 6.61
N ALA A 126 16.14 0.06 6.88
CA ALA A 126 15.09 -0.86 6.45
C ALA A 126 13.91 -0.97 7.45
N THR A 127 13.83 -0.08 8.45
CA THR A 127 12.74 -0.11 9.45
C THR A 127 11.37 0.02 8.80
N TYR A 128 11.23 0.88 7.78
CA TYR A 128 9.96 1.04 7.06
C TYR A 128 9.58 -0.22 6.27
N CYS A 129 10.56 -0.98 5.76
CA CYS A 129 10.30 -2.24 5.06
C CYS A 129 9.71 -3.27 6.02
N VAL A 130 10.30 -3.42 7.20
CA VAL A 130 9.81 -4.34 8.24
C VAL A 130 8.45 -3.90 8.77
N ALA A 131 8.27 -2.61 9.08
CA ALA A 131 7.00 -2.07 9.51
C ALA A 131 5.90 -2.25 8.45
N GLY A 132 6.22 -2.01 7.17
CA GLY A 132 5.32 -2.23 6.04
C GLY A 132 4.91 -3.69 5.89
N ILE A 133 5.85 -4.64 6.02
CA ILE A 133 5.54 -6.08 6.04
C ILE A 133 4.67 -6.44 7.25
N ALA A 134 4.98 -5.91 8.44
CA ALA A 134 4.20 -6.16 9.64
C ALA A 134 2.74 -5.70 9.48
N ILE A 135 2.53 -4.51 8.90
CA ILE A 135 1.19 -3.99 8.60
C ILE A 135 0.45 -4.93 7.62
N LEU A 136 1.12 -5.42 6.59
CA LEU A 136 0.53 -6.37 5.64
C LEU A 136 0.25 -7.76 6.26
N ALA A 137 1.09 -8.19 7.19
CA ALA A 137 1.00 -9.48 7.87
C ALA A 137 -0.03 -9.49 9.01
N VAL A 138 -0.46 -8.32 9.50
CA VAL A 138 -1.53 -8.19 10.49
C VAL A 138 -2.83 -8.74 9.90
N ARG A 139 -3.06 -10.02 10.19
CA ARG A 139 -4.28 -10.75 9.85
C ARG A 139 -5.29 -10.52 10.97
N HIS A 140 -6.37 -9.79 10.66
CA HIS A 140 -7.57 -9.85 11.48
C HIS A 140 -8.23 -11.22 11.30
N ARG A 141 -8.37 -11.97 12.40
CA ARG A 141 -9.25 -13.14 12.48
C ARG A 141 -10.69 -12.69 12.58
#